data_AF-A0A932D431-F1
#
_entry.id   AF-A0A932D431-F1
#
_cell.length_a   1.000
_cell.length_b   1.000
_cell.length_c   1.000
_cell.angle_alpha   90.00
_cell.angle_beta   90.00
_cell.angle_gamma   90.00
#
_symmetry.space_group_name_H-M   'P 1'
#
loop_
_entity.id
_entity.type
_entity.pdbx_description
1 polymer ?
#
loop_
_entity_poly.entity_id
_entity_poly.type
_entity_poly.pdbx_seq_one_letter_code
_entity_poly.pdbx_strand_id
1 'polypeptide(L)'
;MNYMRDGGITMWILLVAAIGTAIFAATRPRSERPGILLGGTVASLLLGLLGVSLGLLAVSKHYAQFPDKVAAIGLGLGELSNNGTFAVLLAALLGIASIVTRRRLAS
;
A
#
# COMPACT_ATOMS: atom_id res chain seq x y z
N MET A 1 7.84 -8.24 -20.87
CA MET A 1 8.37 -8.34 -19.48
C MET A 1 8.39 -7.01 -18.70
N ASN A 2 8.08 -5.83 -19.28
CA ASN A 2 8.10 -4.56 -18.52
C ASN A 2 6.83 -4.29 -17.67
N TYR A 3 5.69 -4.90 -18.04
CA TYR A 3 4.40 -4.66 -17.39
C TYR A 3 4.37 -4.99 -15.88
N MET A 4 4.92 -6.13 -15.45
CA MET A 4 4.98 -6.52 -14.02
C MET A 4 5.97 -5.66 -13.21
N ARG A 5 7.02 -5.15 -13.86
CA ARG A 5 8.01 -4.29 -13.21
C ARG A 5 7.43 -2.91 -12.91
N ASP A 6 6.64 -2.36 -13.82
CA ASP A 6 6.05 -1.02 -13.67
C ASP A 6 4.89 -1.00 -12.66
N GLY A 7 4.11 -2.09 -12.57
CA GLY A 7 3.07 -2.23 -11.54
C GLY A 7 3.59 -2.59 -10.15
N GLY A 8 4.75 -3.25 -10.05
CA GLY A 8 5.30 -3.73 -8.79
C GLY A 8 6.01 -2.66 -7.96
N ILE A 9 6.52 -1.58 -8.58
CA ILE A 9 7.33 -0.57 -7.88
C ILE A 9 6.55 0.16 -6.77
N THR A 10 5.26 0.41 -6.98
CA THR A 10 4.39 1.05 -5.99
C THR A 10 4.18 0.18 -4.76
N MET A 11 4.14 -1.14 -4.92
CA MET A 11 4.03 -2.08 -3.81
C MET A 11 5.30 -2.03 -2.93
N TRP A 12 6.48 -1.94 -3.55
CA TRP A 12 7.74 -1.80 -2.80
C TRP A 12 7.82 -0.47 -2.06
N ILE A 13 7.42 0.63 -2.70
CA ILE A 13 7.36 1.96 -2.05
C ILE A 13 6.42 1.92 -0.86
N LEU A 14 5.23 1.32 -1.00
CA LEU A 14 4.27 1.13 0.07
C LEU A 14 4.85 0.32 1.24
N LEU A 15 5.51 -0.81 0.96
CA LEU A 15 6.16 -1.62 2.00
C LEU A 15 7.24 -0.83 2.75
N VAL A 16 8.12 -0.14 2.02
CA VAL A 16 9.18 0.68 2.62
C VAL A 16 8.59 1.82 3.45
N ALA A 17 7.53 2.47 2.99
CA ALA A 17 6.84 3.52 3.74
C ALA A 17 6.21 2.98 5.03
N ALA A 18 5.59 1.79 4.99
CA ALA A 18 5.00 1.15 6.16
C ALA A 18 6.07 0.76 7.20
N ILE A 19 7.17 0.14 6.76
CA ILE A 19 8.31 -0.18 7.62
C ILE A 19 8.93 1.09 8.21
N GLY A 20 9.17 2.10 7.36
CA GLY A 20 9.72 3.39 7.76
C GLY A 20 8.84 4.09 8.80
N THR A 21 7.51 4.04 8.64
CA THR A 21 6.56 4.56 9.64
C THR A 21 6.74 3.85 10.98
N ALA A 22 6.78 2.52 10.99
CA ALA A 22 6.93 1.75 12.22
C ALA A 22 8.25 2.05 12.95
N ILE A 23 9.36 2.10 12.20
CA ILE A 23 10.69 2.45 12.73
C ILE A 23 10.66 3.89 13.27
N PHE A 24 10.14 4.83 12.49
CA PHE A 24 10.06 6.23 12.91
C PHE A 24 9.24 6.39 14.20
N ALA A 25 8.07 5.75 14.29
CA ALA A 25 7.26 5.73 15.50
C ALA A 25 8.02 5.13 16.70
N ALA A 26 8.78 4.06 16.50
CA ALA A 26 9.55 3.42 17.58
C ALA A 26 10.63 4.33 18.16
N THR A 27 11.23 5.20 17.34
CA THR A 27 12.28 6.16 17.74
C THR A 27 11.75 7.43 18.41
N ARG A 28 10.43 7.60 18.50
CA ARG A 28 9.79 8.84 19.01
C ARG A 28 9.18 8.67 20.41
N PRO A 29 8.97 9.78 21.14
CA PRO A 29 8.29 9.76 22.43
C PRO A 29 6.94 9.07 22.33
N ARG A 30 6.55 8.33 23.38
CA ARG A 30 5.33 7.51 23.36
C ARG A 30 4.08 8.33 23.03
N SER A 31 4.00 9.58 23.47
CA SER A 31 2.92 10.52 23.19
C SER A 31 2.71 10.81 21.70
N GLU A 32 3.76 10.81 20.89
CA GLU A 32 3.71 11.14 19.46
C GLU A 32 3.40 9.93 18.57
N ARG A 33 3.71 8.71 19.05
CA ARG A 33 3.60 7.47 18.26
C ARG A 33 2.22 7.22 17.66
N PRO A 34 1.10 7.44 18.37
CA PRO A 34 -0.23 7.23 17.79
C PRO A 34 -0.46 8.10 16.55
N GLY A 35 -0.01 9.36 16.58
CA GLY A 35 -0.13 10.28 15.46
C GLY A 35 0.67 9.82 14.25
N ILE A 36 1.91 9.37 14.47
CA ILE A 36 2.79 8.84 13.42
C ILE A 36 2.19 7.58 12.77
N LEU A 37 1.74 6.62 13.58
CA LEU A 37 1.13 5.37 13.09
C LEU A 37 -0.17 5.64 12.32
N LEU A 38 -0.97 6.61 12.78
CA LEU A 38 -2.15 7.06 12.05
C LEU A 38 -1.77 7.71 10.72
N GLY A 39 -0.75 8.55 10.70
CA GLY A 39 -0.21 9.14 9.47
C GLY A 39 0.23 8.07 8.47
N GLY A 40 0.96 7.04 8.93
CA GLY A 40 1.35 5.91 8.08
C GLY A 40 0.18 5.04 7.62
N THR A 41 -0.90 4.96 8.40
CA THR A 41 -2.16 4.31 7.98
C THR A 41 -2.74 5.01 6.76
N VAL A 42 -2.90 6.34 6.86
CA VAL A 42 -3.41 7.16 5.75
C VAL A 42 -2.48 7.08 4.54
N ALA A 43 -1.17 7.22 4.75
CA ALA A 43 -0.18 7.11 3.69
C ALA A 43 -0.24 5.75 2.98
N SER A 44 -0.44 4.65 3.73
CA SER A 44 -0.56 3.30 3.16
C SER A 44 -1.78 3.17 2.26
N LEU A 45 -2.92 3.73 2.67
CA LEU A 45 -4.14 3.73 1.83
C LEU A 45 -3.95 4.56 0.56
N LEU A 46 -3.34 5.74 0.68
CA LEU A 46 -3.10 6.62 -0.47
C LEU A 46 -2.12 5.99 -1.48
N LEU A 47 -1.02 5.40 -0.99
CA LEU A 47 -0.04 4.69 -1.83
C LEU A 47 -0.64 3.43 -2.46
N GLY A 48 -1.49 2.71 -1.72
CA GLY A 48 -2.24 1.57 -2.24
C GLY A 48 -3.16 1.96 -3.39
N LEU A 49 -3.98 3.00 -3.18
CA LEU A 49 -4.87 3.53 -4.22
C LEU A 49 -4.09 4.00 -5.44
N LEU A 50 -3.00 4.73 -5.24
CA LEU A 50 -2.11 5.17 -6.31
C LEU A 50 -1.54 3.97 -7.08
N GLY A 51 -1.09 2.92 -6.38
CA GLY A 51 -0.59 1.69 -7.00
C GLY A 51 -1.65 0.99 -7.85
N VAL A 52 -2.90 0.93 -7.37
CA VAL A 52 -4.02 0.39 -8.16
C VAL A 52 -4.28 1.26 -9.40
N SER A 53 -4.31 2.59 -9.26
CA SER A 53 -4.53 3.49 -10.40
C SER A 53 -3.41 3.40 -11.45
N LEU A 54 -2.15 3.34 -11.02
CA LEU A 54 -1.01 3.21 -11.92
C LEU A 54 -0.96 1.84 -12.61
N GLY A 55 -1.33 0.77 -11.91
CA GLY A 55 -1.45 -0.55 -12.54
C GLY A 55 -2.58 -0.59 -13.58
N LEU A 56 -3.74 0.01 -13.30
CA LEU A 56 -4.83 0.13 -14.28
C LEU A 56 -4.38 0.91 -15.53
N LEU A 57 -3.63 1.99 -15.33
CA LEU A 57 -3.05 2.77 -16.43
C LEU A 57 -2.03 1.95 -17.23
N ALA A 58 -1.23 1.12 -16.57
CA ALA A 58 -0.30 0.22 -17.24
C ALA A 58 -1.05 -0.82 -18.09
N VAL A 59 -2.14 -1.40 -17.57
CA VAL A 59 -3.00 -2.34 -18.34
C VAL A 59 -3.52 -1.62 -19.58
N SER A 60 -4.13 -0.45 -19.41
CA SER A 60 -4.81 0.25 -20.51
C SER A 60 -3.85 0.67 -21.62
N LYS A 61 -2.66 1.19 -21.28
CA LYS A 61 -1.63 1.59 -22.26
C LYS A 61 -1.10 0.43 -23.08
N HIS A 62 -0.98 -0.74 -22.46
CA HIS A 62 -0.35 -1.90 -23.06
C HIS A 62 -1.35 -2.90 -23.62
N TYR A 63 -2.65 -2.73 -23.35
CA TYR A 63 -3.71 -3.66 -23.71
C TYR A 63 -3.69 -4.09 -25.18
N ALA A 64 -3.46 -3.14 -26.10
CA ALA A 64 -3.47 -3.40 -27.54
C ALA A 64 -2.36 -4.37 -28.01
N GLN A 65 -1.28 -4.51 -27.24
CA GLN A 65 -0.14 -5.35 -27.61
C GLN A 65 -0.32 -6.81 -27.22
N PHE A 66 -1.34 -7.14 -26.41
CA PHE A 66 -1.59 -8.51 -25.97
C PHE A 66 -2.43 -9.26 -27.02
N PRO A 67 -2.00 -10.46 -27.45
CA PRO A 67 -2.77 -11.28 -28.39
C PRO A 67 -4.08 -11.79 -27.76
N ASP A 68 -4.05 -12.14 -26.47
CA ASP A 68 -5.23 -12.43 -25.67
C ASP A 68 -5.53 -11.27 -24.72
N LYS A 69 -6.50 -10.47 -25.13
CA LYS A 69 -6.97 -9.28 -24.42
C LYS A 69 -7.68 -9.62 -23.10
N VAL A 70 -8.47 -10.69 -23.08
CA VAL A 70 -9.27 -11.06 -21.90
C VAL A 70 -8.35 -11.57 -20.81
N ALA A 71 -7.37 -12.42 -21.15
CA ALA A 71 -6.37 -12.88 -20.21
C ALA A 71 -5.53 -11.72 -19.65
N ALA A 72 -5.15 -10.74 -20.47
CA ALA A 72 -4.40 -9.56 -20.03
C ALA A 72 -5.18 -8.72 -18.99
N ILE A 73 -6.48 -8.51 -19.20
CA ILE A 73 -7.35 -7.84 -18.21
C ILE A 73 -7.43 -8.67 -16.92
N GLY A 74 -7.65 -9.99 -17.03
CA GLY A 74 -7.75 -10.87 -15.88
C GLY A 74 -6.48 -10.86 -15.00
N LEU A 75 -5.31 -10.98 -15.62
CA LEU A 75 -4.02 -10.87 -14.93
C LEU A 75 -3.84 -9.48 -14.30
N GLY A 76 -4.17 -8.43 -15.04
CA GLY A 76 -4.09 -7.06 -14.51
C GLY A 76 -4.97 -6.87 -13.28
N LEU A 77 -6.22 -7.29 -13.32
CA LEU A 77 -7.14 -7.23 -12.17
C LEU A 77 -6.65 -8.05 -10.97
N GLY A 78 -6.04 -9.22 -11.22
CA GLY A 78 -5.44 -10.04 -10.17
C GLY A 78 -4.31 -9.31 -9.43
N GLU A 79 -3.37 -8.74 -10.17
CA GLU A 79 -2.25 -7.95 -9.61
C GLU A 79 -2.74 -6.72 -8.84
N LEU A 80 -3.73 -6.01 -9.40
CA LEU A 80 -4.34 -4.84 -8.76
C LEU A 80 -5.06 -5.21 -7.47
N SER A 81 -5.79 -6.32 -7.47
CA SER A 81 -6.46 -6.82 -6.27
C SER A 81 -5.44 -7.18 -5.19
N ASN A 82 -4.33 -7.83 -5.56
CA ASN A 82 -3.26 -8.15 -4.62
C ASN A 82 -2.67 -6.88 -3.99
N ASN A 83 -2.37 -5.86 -4.81
CA ASN A 83 -1.86 -4.57 -4.33
C ASN A 83 -2.84 -3.86 -3.39
N GLY A 84 -4.14 -3.83 -3.76
CA GLY A 84 -5.18 -3.23 -2.93
C GLY A 84 -5.33 -3.93 -1.59
N THR A 85 -5.39 -5.27 -1.58
CA THR A 85 -5.46 -6.08 -0.35
C THR A 85 -4.24 -5.84 0.53
N PHE A 86 -3.04 -5.84 -0.05
CA PHE A 86 -1.80 -5.61 0.69
C PHE A 86 -1.79 -4.22 1.37
N ALA A 87 -2.22 -3.18 0.66
CA ALA A 87 -2.31 -1.83 1.22
C ALA A 87 -3.31 -1.72 2.38
N VAL A 88 -4.49 -2.34 2.24
CA VAL A 88 -5.51 -2.36 3.29
C VAL A 88 -5.01 -3.11 4.53
N LEU A 89 -4.30 -4.24 4.36
CA LEU A 89 -3.73 -4.98 5.47
C LEU A 89 -2.68 -4.15 6.22
N LEU A 90 -1.76 -3.48 5.52
CA LEU A 90 -0.78 -2.60 6.15
C LEU A 90 -1.44 -1.42 6.88
N ALA A 91 -2.43 -0.79 6.25
CA ALA A 91 -3.20 0.28 6.87
C ALA A 91 -3.92 -0.20 8.14
N ALA A 92 -4.56 -1.37 8.09
CA ALA A 92 -5.23 -1.96 9.25
C ALA A 92 -4.25 -2.22 10.39
N LEU A 93 -3.08 -2.81 10.10
CA LEU A 93 -2.04 -3.07 11.11
C LEU A 93 -1.55 -1.78 11.77
N LEU A 94 -1.22 -0.75 10.98
CA LEU A 94 -0.76 0.54 11.51
C LEU A 94 -1.87 1.25 12.30
N GLY A 95 -3.13 1.17 11.83
CA GLY A 95 -4.28 1.78 12.48
C GLY A 95 -4.58 1.13 13.84
N ILE A 96 -4.58 -0.20 13.89
CA ILE A 96 -4.72 -0.97 15.13
C ILE A 96 -3.58 -0.63 16.09
N ALA A 97 -2.33 -0.59 15.60
CA ALA A 97 -1.18 -0.21 16.41
C ALA A 97 -1.31 1.21 16.98
N SER A 98 -1.83 2.16 16.20
CA SER A 98 -2.12 3.52 16.68
C SER A 98 -3.15 3.52 17.81
N ILE A 99 -4.27 2.81 17.65
CA ILE A 99 -5.34 2.71 18.64
C ILE A 99 -4.82 2.07 19.94
N VAL A 100 -4.12 0.94 19.84
CA VAL A 100 -3.56 0.23 21.01
C VAL A 100 -2.55 1.11 21.73
N THR A 101 -1.67 1.80 20.99
CA THR A 101 -0.68 2.70 21.59
C THR A 101 -1.35 3.87 22.31
N ARG A 102 -2.40 4.46 21.71
CA ARG A 102 -3.18 5.54 22.35
C ARG A 102 -3.83 5.08 23.64
N ARG A 103 -4.47 3.90 23.64
CA ARG A 103 -5.13 3.34 24.85
C ARG A 103 -4.14 3.11 25.98
N ARG A 104 -2.94 2.59 25.69
CA ARG A 104 -1.88 2.37 26.69
C ARG A 104 -1.32 3.65 27.31
N LEU A 105 -1.53 4.81 26.71
CA LEU A 105 -1.12 6.10 27.28
C LEU A 105 -2.19 6.74 28.15
N ALA A 106 -3.44 6.29 28.01
CA ALA A 106 -4.57 6.75 28.79
C ALA A 106 -4.82 5.90 30.05
N SER A 107 -4.12 4.77 30.18
CA SER A 107 -4.08 3.91 31.37
C SER A 107 -2.85 4.23 32.20
#